data_AF-A0A382LRB9-F1
#
_entry.id   AF-A0A382LRB9-F1
#
_cell.length_a   1.000
_cell.length_b   1.000
_cell.length_c   1.000
_cell.angle_alpha   90.00
_cell.angle_beta   90.00
_cell.angle_gamma   90.00
#
_symmetry.space_group_name_H-M   'P 1'
#
loop_
_entity.id
_entity.type
_entity.pdbx_description
1 polymer ?
#
loop_
_entity_poly.entity_id
_entity_poly.type
_entity_poly.pdbx_seq_one_letter_code
_entity_poly.pdbx_strand_id
1 'polypeptide(L)'
;VAHNSTNSRELFLDACSGNAVTRPPVWLMRQAGRSLPEYRKLKEKHTFLEMVQSPDLATEVTLQPLRRFPLDAAILFSDILVIPEALGQPYSFTDGNGIRMEFTIGNRKDIERLDTSGLRERLAYSRQALCQIKRELNGQQALLGFAGSP
;
A
#
# COMPACT_ATOMS: atom_id res chain seq x y z
N VAL A 1 -4.40 -12.45 -31.44
CA VAL A 1 -4.01 -11.12 -31.96
C VAL A 1 -3.38 -10.38 -30.80
N ALA A 2 -2.11 -9.97 -30.88
CA ALA A 2 -1.46 -9.22 -29.80
C ALA A 2 -2.28 -7.94 -29.57
N HIS A 3 -2.71 -7.70 -28.33
CA HIS A 3 -3.31 -6.42 -27.98
C HIS A 3 -2.16 -5.42 -27.92
N ASN A 4 -2.21 -4.37 -28.75
CA ASN A 4 -1.23 -3.29 -28.69
C ASN A 4 -1.59 -2.43 -27.47
N SER A 5 -1.17 -2.86 -26.28
CA SER A 5 -1.36 -2.09 -25.05
C SER A 5 -0.74 -0.69 -25.23
N THR A 6 -1.55 0.34 -25.01
CA THR A 6 -1.22 1.73 -25.35
C THR A 6 -0.36 2.40 -24.28
N ASN A 7 -0.34 1.86 -23.06
CA ASN A 7 0.44 2.34 -21.91
C ASN A 7 0.76 1.20 -20.91
N SER A 8 1.58 1.51 -19.89
CA SER A 8 1.97 0.57 -18.83
C SER A 8 0.79 -0.02 -18.06
N ARG A 9 -0.26 0.77 -17.83
CA ARG A 9 -1.48 0.31 -17.13
C ARG A 9 -2.18 -0.79 -17.91
N GLU A 10 -2.42 -0.59 -19.19
CA GLU A 10 -3.06 -1.58 -20.06
C GLU A 10 -2.19 -2.83 -20.18
N LEU A 11 -0.88 -2.65 -20.37
CA LEU A 11 0.08 -3.76 -20.43
C LEU A 11 0.00 -4.64 -19.18
N PHE A 12 -0.07 -4.01 -18.00
CA PHE A 12 -0.19 -4.72 -16.74
C PHE A 12 -1.52 -5.47 -16.61
N LEU A 13 -2.64 -4.81 -16.93
CA LEU A 13 -3.99 -5.40 -16.80
C LEU A 13 -4.24 -6.53 -17.81
N ASP A 14 -3.71 -6.40 -19.03
CA ASP A 14 -3.76 -7.43 -20.06
C ASP A 14 -3.00 -8.68 -19.59
N ALA A 15 -1.78 -8.50 -19.08
CA ALA A 15 -1.00 -9.62 -18.54
C ALA A 15 -1.72 -10.32 -17.38
N CYS A 16 -2.32 -9.57 -16.45
CA CYS A 16 -3.11 -10.15 -15.35
C CYS A 16 -4.34 -10.92 -15.84
N SER A 17 -4.88 -10.55 -17.00
CA SER A 17 -6.04 -11.20 -17.62
C SER A 17 -5.64 -12.38 -18.52
N GLY A 18 -4.34 -12.70 -18.63
CA GLY A 18 -3.82 -13.75 -19.50
C GLY A 18 -3.81 -13.39 -20.98
N ASN A 19 -3.99 -12.12 -21.34
CA ASN A 19 -3.91 -11.65 -22.72
C ASN A 19 -2.45 -11.61 -23.19
N ALA A 20 -2.24 -11.76 -24.50
CA ALA A 20 -0.93 -11.58 -25.11
C ALA A 20 -0.49 -10.11 -25.05
N VAL A 21 0.71 -9.88 -24.53
CA VAL A 21 1.30 -8.55 -24.33
C VAL A 21 2.62 -8.39 -25.11
N THR A 22 3.00 -7.15 -25.40
CA THR A 22 4.21 -6.84 -26.20
C THR A 22 5.51 -7.08 -25.45
N ARG A 23 5.49 -6.97 -24.11
CA ARG A 23 6.56 -7.36 -23.19
C ARG A 23 5.98 -7.73 -21.82
N PRO A 24 6.70 -8.47 -20.97
CA PRO A 24 6.30 -8.67 -19.58
C PRO A 24 6.23 -7.32 -18.83
N PRO A 25 5.13 -7.02 -18.11
CA PRO A 25 5.08 -5.86 -17.22
C PRO A 25 5.85 -6.14 -15.92
N VAL A 26 6.40 -5.09 -15.30
CA VAL A 26 7.22 -5.20 -14.09
C VAL A 26 6.79 -4.23 -12.99
N TRP A 27 6.75 -4.74 -11.77
CA TRP A 27 6.70 -3.99 -10.52
C TRP A 27 7.44 -4.80 -9.47
N LEU A 28 7.81 -4.18 -8.34
CA LEU A 28 8.57 -4.88 -7.30
C LEU A 28 7.86 -4.78 -5.95
N MET A 29 7.75 -5.91 -5.25
CA MET A 29 7.33 -5.90 -3.86
C MET A 29 8.28 -5.01 -3.05
N ARG A 30 7.71 -4.13 -2.23
CA ARG A 30 8.45 -3.10 -1.46
C ARG A 30 9.26 -2.13 -2.33
N GLN A 31 8.80 -1.82 -3.55
CA GLN A 31 9.42 -0.81 -4.42
C GLN A 31 9.57 0.58 -3.75
N ALA A 32 8.62 0.95 -2.89
CA ALA A 32 8.70 2.14 -2.05
C ALA A 32 9.20 1.75 -0.65
N GLY A 33 10.41 2.20 -0.28
CA GLY A 33 10.97 1.86 1.03
C GLY A 33 12.43 2.21 1.21
N ARG A 34 13.05 1.60 2.21
CA ARG A 34 14.42 1.91 2.70
C ARG A 34 15.53 1.78 1.67
N SER A 35 15.31 1.18 0.50
CA SER A 35 16.27 1.19 -0.61
C SER A 35 16.42 2.59 -1.23
N LEU A 36 15.41 3.47 -1.09
CA LEU A 36 15.39 4.80 -1.69
C LEU A 36 15.88 5.88 -0.70
N PRO A 37 16.84 6.74 -1.09
CA PRO A 37 17.31 7.85 -0.24
C PRO A 37 16.20 8.84 0.16
N GLU A 38 15.28 9.16 -0.74
CA GLU A 38 14.15 10.07 -0.51
C GLU A 38 13.14 9.51 0.49
N TYR A 39 12.92 8.19 0.50
CA TYR A 39 12.14 7.53 1.55
C TYR A 39 12.81 7.68 2.92
N ARG A 40 14.14 7.47 3.00
CA ARG A 40 14.90 7.63 4.25
C ARG A 40 14.78 9.06 4.80
N LYS A 41 14.87 10.06 3.93
CA LYS A 41 14.68 11.48 4.30
C LYS A 41 13.29 11.78 4.87
N LEU A 42 12.23 11.15 4.36
CA LEU A 42 10.89 11.25 4.97
C LEU A 42 10.84 10.51 6.31
N LYS A 43 11.47 9.35 6.41
CA LYS A 43 11.50 8.53 7.62
C LYS A 43 12.23 9.19 8.79
N GLU A 44 13.16 10.09 8.52
CA GLU A 44 13.82 10.95 9.52
C GLU A 44 12.86 11.96 10.16
N LYS A 45 11.76 12.30 9.48
CA LYS A 45 10.79 13.32 9.91
C LYS A 45 9.47 12.76 10.41
N HIS A 46 9.12 11.56 9.94
CA HIS A 46 7.81 10.94 10.20
C HIS A 46 7.96 9.51 10.69
N THR A 47 7.09 9.11 11.61
CA THR A 47 6.94 7.71 12.00
C THR A 47 6.38 6.87 10.84
N PHE A 48 6.51 5.55 10.93
CA PHE A 48 5.95 4.70 9.87
C PHE A 48 4.41 4.80 9.82
N LEU A 49 3.76 4.80 10.99
CA LEU A 49 2.32 4.95 11.12
C LEU A 49 1.84 6.29 10.55
N GLU A 50 2.54 7.40 10.85
CA GLU A 50 2.22 8.71 10.26
C GLU A 50 2.28 8.70 8.73
N MET A 51 3.28 8.06 8.14
CA MET A 51 3.39 7.96 6.68
C MET A 51 2.29 7.08 6.07
N VAL A 52 1.82 6.05 6.77
CA VAL A 52 0.72 5.17 6.31
C VAL A 52 -0.65 5.86 6.46
N GLN A 53 -0.87 6.56 7.58
CA GLN A 53 -2.15 7.16 7.93
C GLN A 53 -2.35 8.57 7.34
N SER A 54 -1.31 9.22 6.83
CA SER A 54 -1.40 10.48 6.08
C SER A 54 -1.54 10.22 4.58
N PRO A 55 -2.68 10.58 3.95
CA PRO A 55 -2.87 10.39 2.51
C PRO A 55 -1.77 11.02 1.65
N ASP A 56 -1.34 12.23 2.01
CA ASP A 56 -0.33 12.97 1.23
C ASP A 56 1.06 12.31 1.33
N LEU A 57 1.44 11.82 2.53
CA LEU A 57 2.70 11.11 2.72
C LEU A 57 2.68 9.74 2.03
N ALA A 58 1.59 8.98 2.17
CA ALA A 58 1.42 7.69 1.51
C ALA A 58 1.48 7.84 -0.02
N THR A 59 0.82 8.87 -0.57
CA THR A 59 0.88 9.21 -1.99
C THR A 59 2.30 9.52 -2.43
N GLU A 60 3.00 10.44 -1.74
CA GLU A 60 4.38 10.78 -2.07
C GLU A 60 5.28 9.55 -2.06
N VAL A 61 5.23 8.74 -0.99
CA VAL A 61 6.05 7.53 -0.86
C VAL A 61 5.76 6.52 -1.98
N THR A 62 4.48 6.30 -2.34
CA THR A 62 4.10 5.41 -3.45
C THR A 62 4.70 5.84 -4.79
N LEU A 63 4.80 7.15 -5.05
CA LEU A 63 5.24 7.68 -6.34
C LEU A 63 6.76 7.72 -6.50
N GLN A 64 7.54 7.75 -5.41
CA GLN A 64 9.01 7.79 -5.44
C GLN A 64 9.68 6.78 -6.40
N PRO A 65 9.38 5.46 -6.35
CA PRO A 65 10.01 4.50 -7.24
C PRO A 65 9.70 4.74 -8.73
N LEU A 66 8.51 5.25 -9.05
CA LEU A 66 8.10 5.53 -10.44
C LEU A 66 8.90 6.68 -11.06
N ARG A 67 9.42 7.60 -10.24
CA ARG A 67 10.30 8.68 -10.70
C ARG A 67 11.71 8.18 -11.05
N ARG A 68 12.09 6.98 -10.62
CA ARG A 68 13.43 6.39 -10.82
C ARG A 68 13.44 5.29 -11.86
N PHE A 69 12.38 4.49 -11.91
CA PHE A 69 12.34 3.25 -12.65
C PHE A 69 11.09 3.19 -13.53
N PRO A 70 11.19 2.63 -14.75
CA PRO A 70 10.05 2.48 -15.65
C PRO A 70 9.16 1.29 -15.23
N LEU A 71 8.57 1.35 -14.03
CA LEU A 71 7.67 0.31 -13.51
C LEU A 71 6.27 0.48 -14.11
N ASP A 72 5.58 -0.64 -14.31
CA ASP A 72 4.25 -0.68 -14.93
C ASP A 72 3.10 -0.54 -13.93
N ALA A 73 3.40 -0.69 -12.63
CA ALA A 73 2.42 -0.54 -11.57
C ALA A 73 2.99 0.21 -10.35
N ALA A 74 2.12 0.99 -9.73
CA ALA A 74 2.26 1.50 -8.38
C ALA A 74 1.55 0.56 -7.42
N ILE A 75 2.08 0.41 -6.21
CA ILE A 75 1.37 -0.22 -5.09
C ILE A 75 1.20 0.79 -3.97
N LEU A 76 0.01 0.83 -3.37
CA LEU A 76 -0.30 1.66 -2.21
C LEU A 76 0.77 1.45 -1.13
N PHE A 77 1.33 2.54 -0.61
CA PHE A 77 2.13 2.50 0.60
C PHE A 77 1.18 2.43 1.81
N SER A 78 1.08 1.24 2.40
CA SER A 78 0.25 0.95 3.57
C SER A 78 0.90 -0.19 4.36
N ASP A 79 0.25 -0.62 5.44
CA ASP A 79 0.58 -1.85 6.17
C ASP A 79 -0.61 -2.83 6.15
N ILE A 80 -0.36 -4.12 6.40
CA ILE A 80 -1.43 -5.13 6.56
C ILE A 80 -2.11 -5.03 7.93
N LEU A 81 -1.42 -4.48 8.93
CA LEU A 81 -1.88 -4.37 10.31
C LEU A 81 -2.84 -3.19 10.55
N VAL A 82 -3.07 -2.37 9.52
CA VAL A 82 -4.09 -1.31 9.56
C VAL A 82 -5.50 -1.85 9.83
N ILE A 83 -5.78 -3.10 9.42
CA ILE A 83 -7.08 -3.74 9.67
C ILE A 83 -7.23 -4.12 11.15
N PRO A 84 -6.32 -4.89 11.78
CA PRO A 84 -6.29 -5.09 13.22
C PRO A 84 -6.35 -3.79 14.04
N GLU A 85 -5.58 -2.78 13.65
CA GLU A 85 -5.60 -1.46 14.31
C GLU A 85 -7.01 -0.83 14.25
N ALA A 86 -7.62 -0.82 13.06
CA ALA A 86 -8.97 -0.28 12.87
C ALA A 86 -10.05 -1.08 13.62
N LEU A 87 -9.81 -2.38 13.84
CA LEU A 87 -10.64 -3.25 14.69
C LEU A 87 -10.43 -3.02 16.19
N GLY A 88 -9.57 -2.09 16.60
CA GLY A 88 -9.31 -1.80 18.01
C GLY A 88 -8.18 -2.63 18.62
N GLN A 89 -7.27 -3.17 17.81
CA GLN A 89 -6.05 -3.84 18.25
C GLN A 89 -4.80 -3.05 17.77
N PRO A 90 -4.41 -1.98 18.49
CA PRO A 90 -3.24 -1.18 18.15
C PRO A 90 -1.95 -1.99 18.09
N TYR A 91 -0.99 -1.49 17.31
CA TYR A 91 0.33 -2.09 17.19
C TYR A 91 1.44 -1.03 17.24
N SER A 92 2.63 -1.47 17.65
CA SER A 92 3.82 -0.64 17.74
C SER A 92 5.03 -1.37 17.19
N PHE A 93 5.99 -0.61 16.66
CA PHE A 93 7.28 -1.13 16.23
C PHE A 93 8.25 -1.10 17.41
N THR A 94 8.97 -2.20 17.62
CA THR A 94 10.02 -2.29 18.65
C THR A 94 11.40 -2.05 18.04
N ASP A 95 12.37 -1.67 18.87
CA ASP A 95 13.74 -1.31 18.46
C ASP A 95 14.50 -2.43 17.70
N GLY A 96 14.00 -3.67 17.73
CA GLY A 96 14.56 -4.84 17.05
C GLY A 96 13.89 -5.23 15.72
N ASN A 97 13.12 -4.35 15.07
CA ASN A 97 12.24 -4.65 13.92
C ASN A 97 11.08 -5.61 14.24
N GLY A 98 10.75 -5.80 15.52
CA GLY A 98 9.58 -6.56 15.93
C GLY A 98 8.32 -5.69 15.83
N ILE A 99 7.17 -6.34 15.65
CA ILE A 99 5.88 -5.70 15.79
C ILE A 99 5.23 -6.25 17.05
N ARG A 100 4.73 -5.36 17.91
CA ARG A 100 4.00 -5.70 19.12
C ARG A 100 2.56 -5.27 18.97
N MET A 101 1.64 -6.23 18.97
CA MET A 101 0.21 -5.98 19.15
C MET A 101 -0.06 -5.67 20.63
N GLU A 102 -1.02 -4.78 20.91
CA GLU A 102 -1.38 -4.40 22.28
C GLU A 102 -1.87 -5.59 23.12
N PHE A 103 -2.64 -6.50 22.51
CA PHE A 103 -3.09 -7.74 23.13
C PHE A 103 -3.09 -8.89 22.13
N THR A 104 -3.09 -10.13 22.63
CA THR A 104 -3.22 -11.35 21.83
C THR A 104 -4.65 -11.85 21.84
N ILE A 105 -5.11 -12.47 20.75
CA ILE A 105 -6.41 -13.15 20.71
C ILE A 105 -6.20 -14.59 21.16
N GLY A 106 -6.60 -14.93 22.38
CA GLY A 106 -6.47 -16.28 22.93
C GLY A 106 -7.81 -16.93 23.27
N ASN A 107 -8.87 -16.14 23.43
CA ASN A 107 -10.19 -16.63 23.79
C ASN A 107 -11.33 -15.78 23.17
N ARG A 108 -12.57 -16.22 23.35
CA ARG A 108 -13.76 -15.54 22.82
C ARG A 108 -13.91 -14.09 23.29
N LYS A 109 -13.56 -13.79 24.55
CA LYS A 109 -13.67 -12.41 25.07
C LYS A 109 -12.70 -11.47 24.35
N ASP A 110 -11.54 -11.97 23.92
CA ASP A 110 -10.59 -11.15 23.14
C ASP A 110 -11.15 -10.79 21.76
N ILE A 111 -11.93 -11.69 21.15
CA ILE A 111 -12.62 -11.43 19.88
C ILE A 111 -13.74 -10.40 20.09
N GLU A 112 -14.48 -10.50 21.19
CA GLU A 112 -15.56 -9.56 21.53
C GLU A 112 -15.05 -8.13 21.81
N ARG A 113 -13.75 -7.95 22.06
CA ARG A 113 -13.12 -6.62 22.16
C ARG A 113 -12.91 -5.94 20.80
N LEU A 114 -12.94 -6.70 19.70
CA LEU A 114 -12.77 -6.14 18.37
C LEU A 114 -14.03 -5.38 17.96
N ASP A 115 -13.83 -4.17 17.43
CA ASP A 115 -14.90 -3.27 17.05
C ASP A 115 -14.95 -3.11 15.53
N THR A 116 -16.03 -3.62 14.93
CA THR A 116 -16.29 -3.51 13.50
C THR A 116 -17.08 -2.26 13.12
N SER A 117 -17.55 -1.49 14.10
CA SER A 117 -18.26 -0.24 13.85
C SER A 117 -17.30 0.83 13.34
N GLY A 118 -17.73 1.63 12.38
CA GLY A 118 -16.95 2.76 11.86
C GLY A 118 -15.66 2.39 11.10
N LEU A 119 -15.49 1.14 10.66
CA LEU A 119 -14.26 0.69 9.98
C LEU A 119 -13.94 1.48 8.70
N ARG A 120 -14.97 1.86 7.93
CA ARG A 120 -14.78 2.63 6.69
C ARG A 120 -14.23 4.02 6.97
N GLU A 121 -14.68 4.63 8.06
CA GLU A 121 -14.27 5.93 8.53
C GLU A 121 -12.84 5.88 9.08
N ARG A 122 -12.53 4.87 9.90
CA ARG A 122 -11.17 4.65 10.44
C ARG A 122 -10.15 4.39 9.34
N LEU A 123 -10.52 3.68 8.27
CA LEU A 123 -9.66 3.38 7.11
C LEU A 123 -9.82 4.38 5.96
N ALA A 124 -10.47 5.52 6.18
CA ALA A 124 -10.74 6.50 5.13
C ALA A 124 -9.46 7.07 4.52
N TYR A 125 -8.36 7.14 5.28
CA TYR A 125 -7.06 7.61 4.80
C TYR A 125 -6.52 6.74 3.65
N SER A 126 -6.66 5.41 3.72
CA SER A 126 -6.22 4.51 2.65
C SER A 126 -6.99 4.75 1.35
N ARG A 127 -8.30 4.98 1.46
CA ARG A 127 -9.15 5.35 0.32
C ARG A 127 -8.73 6.69 -0.27
N GLN A 128 -8.45 7.69 0.58
CA GLN A 128 -8.02 9.02 0.14
C GLN A 128 -6.67 8.95 -0.59
N ALA A 129 -5.69 8.21 -0.06
CA ALA A 129 -4.41 7.96 -0.70
C ALA A 129 -4.58 7.30 -2.07
N LEU A 130 -5.38 6.23 -2.16
CA LEU A 130 -5.70 5.57 -3.45
C LEU A 130 -6.31 6.55 -4.46
N CYS A 131 -7.21 7.44 -4.03
CA CYS A 131 -7.79 8.45 -4.92
C CYS A 131 -6.75 9.47 -5.40
N GLN A 132 -5.86 9.94 -4.52
CA GLN A 132 -4.79 10.86 -4.86
C GLN A 132 -3.79 10.21 -5.82
N ILE A 133 -3.25 9.03 -5.47
CA ILE A 133 -2.32 8.28 -6.31
C ILE A 133 -2.93 8.03 -7.70
N LYS A 134 -4.19 7.60 -7.78
CA LYS A 134 -4.86 7.38 -9.07
C LYS A 134 -4.90 8.63 -9.94
N ARG A 135 -5.08 9.82 -9.36
CA ARG A 135 -5.03 11.10 -10.08
C ARG A 135 -3.62 11.41 -10.57
N GLU A 136 -2.62 11.27 -9.70
CA GLU A 136 -1.21 11.52 -10.01
C GLU A 136 -0.67 10.58 -11.11
N LEU A 137 -1.08 9.31 -11.11
CA LEU A 137 -0.71 8.35 -12.15
C LEU A 137 -1.30 8.69 -13.51
N ASN A 138 -2.38 9.49 -13.57
CA ASN A 138 -3.06 9.92 -14.79
C ASN A 138 -3.30 8.78 -15.82
N GLY A 139 -3.67 7.59 -15.30
CA GLY A 139 -3.93 6.40 -16.10
C GLY A 139 -2.70 5.74 -16.76
N GLN A 140 -1.48 6.21 -16.49
CA GLN A 140 -0.25 5.70 -17.13
C GLN A 140 0.20 4.35 -16.58
N GLN A 141 0.22 4.18 -15.26
CA GLN A 141 0.55 2.91 -14.59
C GLN A 141 -0.68 2.30 -13.91
N ALA A 142 -0.66 0.97 -13.70
CA ALA A 142 -1.66 0.31 -12.86
C ALA A 142 -1.49 0.74 -11.39
N LEU A 143 -2.59 0.71 -10.63
CA LEU A 143 -2.59 0.98 -9.19
C LEU A 143 -3.07 -0.25 -8.44
N LEU A 144 -2.21 -0.79 -7.58
CA LEU A 144 -2.48 -1.95 -6.75
C LEU A 144 -2.87 -1.51 -5.32
N GLY A 145 -4.06 -1.90 -4.89
CA GLY A 145 -4.40 -2.00 -3.47
C GLY A 145 -4.02 -3.38 -2.93
N PHE A 146 -3.95 -3.55 -1.61
CA PHE A 146 -3.67 -4.85 -0.99
C PHE A 146 -4.27 -4.93 0.42
N ALA A 147 -4.37 -6.15 0.94
CA ALA A 147 -4.69 -6.48 2.32
C ALA A 147 -4.00 -7.79 2.71
N GLY A 148 -3.84 -8.04 4.02
CA GLY A 148 -3.47 -9.37 4.52
C GLY A 148 -4.64 -10.34 4.41
N SER A 149 -4.36 -11.63 4.27
CA SER A 149 -5.40 -12.66 4.37
C SER A 149 -5.93 -12.74 5.82
N PRO A 150 -7.14 -13.30 6.02
CA PRO A 150 -7.57 -13.80 7.33
C PRO A 150 -6.59 -14.81 7.92
#